data_AF-A0A1F8QLH5-F1
#
_entry.id   AF-A0A1F8QLH5-F1
#
_cell.length_a   1.000
_cell.length_b   1.000
_cell.length_c   1.000
_cell.angle_alpha   90.00
_cell.angle_beta   90.00
_cell.angle_gamma   90.00
#
_symmetry.space_group_name_H-M   'P 1'
#
loop_
_entity.id
_entity.type
_entity.pdbx_description
1 polymer ?
#
loop_
_entity_poly.entity_id
_entity_poly.type
_entity_poly.pdbx_seq_one_letter_code
_entity_poly.pdbx_strand_id
1 'polypeptide(L)'
;MTDPRIDKLAQVMVHYSLDIRPGQKFLISSTPLAEELVYPVYRLAIDAGAQVHTDIRLSLEQEIFMKHANDEQLDFISPIEAMVTKDFEALLSIWADSNTKRLSGIDPTRITRHRRARADLSKIYHERAA
;
A
#
# COMPACT_ATOMS: atom_id res chain seq x y z
N MET A 1 -16.35 -14.56 15.05
CA MET A 1 -15.29 -15.56 15.17
C MET A 1 -14.55 -15.56 13.84
N THR A 2 -13.30 -15.13 13.82
CA THR A 2 -12.53 -14.96 12.59
C THR A 2 -12.29 -16.31 11.91
N ASP A 3 -12.29 -16.35 10.58
CA ASP A 3 -11.98 -17.56 9.82
C ASP A 3 -10.54 -18.02 10.14
N PRO A 4 -10.33 -19.27 10.62
CA PRO A 4 -9.00 -19.76 10.98
C PRO A 4 -7.97 -19.72 9.84
N ARG A 5 -8.43 -19.70 8.58
CA ARG A 5 -7.56 -19.60 7.39
C ARG A 5 -6.99 -18.19 7.26
N ILE A 6 -7.79 -17.18 7.58
CA ILE A 6 -7.39 -15.77 7.56
C ILE A 6 -6.38 -15.50 8.68
N ASP A 7 -6.61 -16.04 9.88
CA ASP A 7 -5.66 -15.91 10.99
C ASP A 7 -4.31 -16.58 10.67
N LYS A 8 -4.31 -17.77 10.06
CA LYS A 8 -3.08 -18.44 9.61
C LYS A 8 -2.35 -17.64 8.54
N LEU A 9 -3.07 -17.07 7.58
CA LEU A 9 -2.48 -16.22 6.54
C LEU A 9 -1.81 -14.99 7.16
N ALA A 10 -2.49 -14.33 8.10
CA ALA A 10 -1.94 -13.18 8.82
C ALA A 10 -0.66 -13.56 9.59
N GLN A 11 -0.62 -14.73 10.25
CA GLN A 11 0.59 -15.22 10.91
C GLN A 11 1.76 -15.42 9.92
N VAL A 12 1.49 -16.03 8.76
CA VAL A 12 2.52 -16.21 7.72
C VAL A 12 3.02 -14.86 7.18
N MET A 13 2.13 -13.89 6.99
CA MET A 13 2.53 -12.55 6.52
C MET A 13 3.42 -11.85 7.55
N VAL A 14 3.01 -11.82 8.83
CA VAL A 14 3.70 -11.05 9.88
C VAL A 14 4.98 -11.73 10.35
N HIS A 15 4.94 -13.02 10.66
CA HIS A 15 6.06 -13.71 11.32
C HIS A 15 7.03 -14.40 10.36
N TYR A 16 6.60 -14.73 9.15
CA TYR A 16 7.45 -15.45 8.19
C TYR A 16 7.84 -14.59 7.00
N SER A 17 6.86 -13.96 6.33
CA SER A 17 7.11 -13.26 5.06
C SER A 17 7.79 -11.91 5.28
N LEU A 18 7.31 -11.15 6.28
CA LEU A 18 7.85 -9.83 6.60
C LEU A 18 8.80 -9.84 7.80
N ASP A 19 8.84 -10.95 8.57
CA ASP A 19 9.64 -11.09 9.79
C ASP A 19 9.60 -9.82 10.66
N ILE A 20 8.37 -9.38 11.00
CA ILE A 20 8.15 -8.10 11.66
C ILE A 20 8.85 -8.08 13.03
N ARG A 21 9.62 -7.00 13.27
CA ARG A 21 10.43 -6.81 14.48
C ARG A 21 9.94 -5.63 15.31
N PRO A 22 10.16 -5.65 16.64
CA PRO A 22 9.86 -4.52 17.51
C PRO A 22 10.51 -3.21 17.01
N GLY A 23 9.75 -2.13 17.01
CA GLY A 23 10.22 -0.79 16.64
C GLY A 23 10.22 -0.48 15.13
N GLN A 24 10.01 -1.47 14.25
CA GLN A 24 9.90 -1.22 12.80
C GLN A 24 8.65 -0.40 12.49
N LYS A 25 8.78 0.57 11.57
CA LYS A 25 7.63 1.22 10.96
C LYS A 25 7.08 0.32 9.86
N PHE A 26 5.82 -0.05 10.03
CA PHE A 26 5.14 -0.98 9.15
C PHE A 26 3.91 -0.31 8.54
N LEU A 27 3.82 -0.27 7.20
CA LEU A 27 2.63 0.21 6.51
C LEU A 27 1.83 -0.97 5.96
N ILE A 28 0.53 -0.98 6.25
CA ILE A 28 -0.44 -1.87 5.61
C ILE A 28 -1.30 -1.03 4.67
N SER A 29 -1.20 -1.26 3.36
CA SER A 29 -2.02 -0.58 2.36
C SER A 29 -3.05 -1.51 1.73
N SER A 30 -4.30 -1.06 1.66
CA SER A 30 -5.39 -1.82 1.05
C SER A 30 -6.63 -0.96 0.74
N THR A 31 -7.77 -1.62 0.60
CA THR A 31 -9.11 -1.04 0.49
C THR A 31 -9.97 -1.57 1.64
N PRO A 32 -11.14 -0.97 1.92
CA PRO A 32 -12.06 -1.49 2.93
C PRO A 32 -12.49 -2.95 2.70
N LEU A 33 -12.44 -3.45 1.46
CA LEU A 33 -12.82 -4.84 1.16
C LEU A 33 -11.87 -5.90 1.73
N ALA A 34 -10.68 -5.49 2.17
CA ALA A 34 -9.72 -6.39 2.81
C ALA A 34 -9.78 -6.38 4.34
N GLU A 35 -10.79 -5.73 4.95
CA GLU A 35 -10.83 -5.53 6.41
C GLU A 35 -10.63 -6.82 7.20
N GLU A 36 -11.23 -7.93 6.74
CA GLU A 36 -11.14 -9.24 7.40
C GLU A 36 -9.70 -9.76 7.53
N LEU A 37 -8.81 -9.40 6.59
CA LEU A 37 -7.38 -9.74 6.62
C LEU A 37 -6.54 -8.62 7.26
N VAL A 38 -6.92 -7.36 7.08
CA VAL A 38 -6.19 -6.21 7.64
C VAL A 38 -6.23 -6.26 9.17
N TYR A 39 -7.39 -6.53 9.78
CA TYR A 39 -7.51 -6.57 11.24
C TYR A 39 -6.56 -7.57 11.94
N PRO A 40 -6.50 -8.85 11.55
CA PRO A 40 -5.60 -9.81 12.19
C PRO A 40 -4.12 -9.50 11.90
N VAL A 41 -3.77 -9.01 10.70
CA VAL A 41 -2.38 -8.58 10.41
C VAL A 41 -2.00 -7.40 11.31
N TYR A 42 -2.87 -6.39 11.41
CA TYR A 42 -2.66 -5.22 12.26
C TYR A 42 -2.44 -5.65 13.71
N ARG A 43 -3.32 -6.49 14.25
CA ARG A 43 -3.21 -7.01 15.63
C ARG A 43 -1.87 -7.72 15.85
N LEU A 44 -1.52 -8.68 15.00
CA LEU A 44 -0.28 -9.45 15.14
C LEU A 44 0.98 -8.58 15.01
N ALA A 45 0.96 -7.55 14.15
CA ALA A 45 2.08 -6.62 14.02
C ALA A 45 2.23 -5.71 15.27
N ILE A 46 1.11 -5.28 15.87
CA ILE A 46 1.13 -4.58 17.16
C ILE A 46 1.65 -5.50 18.27
N ASP A 47 1.18 -6.74 18.32
CA ASP A 47 1.64 -7.75 19.30
C ASP A 47 3.16 -8.03 19.15
N ALA A 48 3.69 -7.96 17.93
CA ALA A 48 5.12 -8.05 17.62
C ALA A 48 5.93 -6.77 17.95
N GLY A 49 5.27 -5.70 18.40
CA GLY A 49 5.90 -4.45 18.82
C GLY A 49 6.25 -3.46 17.70
N ALA A 50 5.66 -3.60 16.51
CA ALA A 50 5.89 -2.68 15.40
C ALA A 50 5.10 -1.36 15.56
N GLN A 51 5.58 -0.31 14.90
CA GLN A 51 4.88 0.98 14.73
C GLN A 51 4.03 0.91 13.45
N VAL A 52 2.76 0.50 13.61
CA VAL A 52 1.88 0.17 12.48
C VAL A 52 1.08 1.38 12.00
N HIS A 53 1.08 1.62 10.69
CA HIS A 53 0.23 2.58 10.01
C HIS A 53 -0.62 1.88 8.94
N THR A 54 -1.80 2.42 8.66
CA THR A 54 -2.68 1.92 7.61
C THR A 54 -2.92 2.99 6.54
N ASP A 55 -2.91 2.56 5.29
CA ASP A 55 -3.31 3.34 4.11
C ASP A 55 -4.50 2.63 3.45
N ILE A 56 -5.72 2.99 3.87
CA ILE A 56 -6.96 2.41 3.35
C ILE A 56 -7.55 3.36 2.32
N ARG A 57 -7.39 3.01 1.05
CA ARG A 57 -7.77 3.83 -0.08
C ARG A 57 -9.22 3.60 -0.48
N LEU A 58 -9.90 4.67 -0.87
CA LEU A 58 -11.27 4.59 -1.38
C LEU A 58 -11.26 4.02 -2.80
N SER A 59 -12.30 3.26 -3.15
CA SER A 59 -12.36 2.49 -4.40
C SER A 59 -12.23 3.33 -5.68
N LEU A 60 -12.67 4.59 -5.66
CA LEU A 60 -12.67 5.51 -6.81
C LEU A 60 -11.57 6.58 -6.74
N GLU A 61 -10.80 6.65 -5.66
CA GLU A 61 -9.83 7.71 -5.42
C GLU A 61 -8.84 7.88 -6.58
N GLN A 62 -8.25 6.76 -7.02
CA GLN A 62 -7.29 6.74 -8.13
C GLN A 62 -7.94 7.13 -9.46
N GLU A 63 -9.16 6.68 -9.73
CA GLU A 63 -9.87 6.99 -10.98
C GLU A 63 -10.21 8.48 -11.04
N ILE A 64 -10.75 9.04 -9.95
CA ILE A 64 -11.08 10.47 -9.83
C ILE A 64 -9.82 11.31 -10.04
N PHE A 65 -8.74 10.99 -9.33
CA PHE A 65 -7.49 11.71 -9.47
C PHE A 65 -6.95 11.65 -10.91
N MET A 66 -6.88 10.46 -11.49
CA MET A 66 -6.39 10.28 -12.86
C MET A 66 -7.26 10.97 -13.90
N LYS A 67 -8.57 11.11 -13.67
CA LYS A 67 -9.49 11.80 -14.57
C LYS A 67 -9.42 13.31 -14.46
N HIS A 68 -9.22 13.84 -13.26
CA HIS A 68 -9.44 15.26 -12.97
C HIS A 68 -8.16 16.07 -12.68
N ALA A 69 -7.05 15.42 -12.31
CA ALA A 69 -5.81 16.12 -11.97
C ALA A 69 -5.27 16.96 -13.14
N ASN A 70 -4.72 18.12 -12.84
CA ASN A 70 -3.93 18.87 -13.82
C ASN A 70 -2.51 18.30 -13.92
N ASP A 71 -1.73 18.84 -14.86
CA ASP A 71 -0.36 18.41 -15.11
C ASP A 71 0.57 18.56 -13.90
N GLU A 72 0.48 19.66 -13.17
CA GLU A 72 1.28 19.90 -11.96
C GLU A 72 0.96 18.89 -10.86
N GLN A 73 -0.32 18.55 -10.69
CA GLN A 73 -0.77 17.54 -9.73
C GLN A 73 -0.33 16.13 -10.13
N LEU A 74 -0.32 15.79 -11.43
CA LEU A 74 0.20 14.52 -11.91
C LEU A 74 1.70 14.37 -11.68
N ASP A 75 2.44 15.48 -11.76
CA ASP A 75 3.89 15.54 -11.52
C ASP A 75 4.26 15.67 -10.04
N PHE A 76 3.29 15.98 -9.17
CA PHE A 76 3.52 16.13 -7.74
C PHE A 76 3.87 14.79 -7.07
N ILE A 77 5.01 14.75 -6.39
CA ILE A 77 5.45 13.64 -5.56
C ILE A 77 5.02 13.94 -4.12
N SER A 78 4.15 13.09 -3.56
CA SER A 78 3.69 13.26 -2.19
C SER A 78 4.84 13.10 -1.19
N PRO A 79 5.03 14.04 -0.25
CA PRO A 79 5.99 13.88 0.83
C PRO A 79 5.74 12.62 1.67
N ILE A 80 4.47 12.22 1.80
CA ILE A 80 4.07 11.02 2.54
C ILE A 80 4.54 9.76 1.78
N GLU A 81 4.35 9.71 0.47
CA GLU A 81 4.80 8.59 -0.37
C GLU A 81 6.34 8.45 -0.32
N ALA A 82 7.05 9.58 -0.37
CA ALA A 82 8.50 9.60 -0.25
C ALA A 82 8.96 9.14 1.14
N MET A 83 8.32 9.61 2.22
CA MET A 83 8.61 9.21 3.59
C MET A 83 8.39 7.70 3.79
N VAL A 84 7.25 7.17 3.33
CA VAL A 84 6.96 5.73 3.40
C VAL A 84 8.04 4.92 2.69
N THR A 85 8.39 5.30 1.46
CA THR A 85 9.37 4.57 0.65
C THR A 85 10.77 4.57 1.28
N LYS A 86 11.17 5.68 1.91
CA LYS A 86 12.52 5.86 2.45
C LYS A 86 12.68 5.41 3.90
N ASP A 87 11.62 5.56 4.69
CA ASP A 87 11.74 5.47 6.14
C ASP A 87 11.06 4.22 6.70
N PHE A 88 10.11 3.59 6.01
CA PHE A 88 9.44 2.41 6.53
C PHE A 88 10.24 1.13 6.22
N GLU A 89 10.40 0.28 7.23
CA GLU A 89 11.16 -0.96 7.13
C GLU A 89 10.31 -2.11 6.58
N ALA A 90 8.99 -2.07 6.77
CA ALA A 90 8.09 -3.09 6.24
C ALA A 90 6.89 -2.46 5.53
N LEU A 91 6.47 -3.07 4.42
CA LEU A 91 5.35 -2.63 3.59
C LEU A 91 4.53 -3.85 3.16
N LEU A 92 3.25 -3.87 3.48
CA LEU A 92 2.30 -4.89 3.03
C LEU A 92 1.25 -4.23 2.14
N SER A 93 1.07 -4.74 0.92
CA SER A 93 0.01 -4.32 0.01
C SER A 93 -0.97 -5.46 -0.20
N ILE A 94 -2.21 -5.28 0.25
CA ILE A 94 -3.30 -6.24 0.02
C ILE A 94 -4.19 -5.68 -1.10
N TRP A 95 -4.21 -6.35 -2.25
CA TRP A 95 -4.99 -5.94 -3.41
C TRP A 95 -6.40 -6.52 -3.31
N ALA A 96 -7.36 -5.66 -2.94
CA ALA A 96 -8.78 -6.00 -2.81
C ALA A 96 -9.65 -5.00 -3.58
N ASP A 97 -9.33 -4.80 -4.86
CA ASP A 97 -10.06 -3.88 -5.72
C ASP A 97 -11.43 -4.45 -6.10
N SER A 98 -12.48 -3.65 -5.93
CA SER A 98 -13.83 -3.99 -6.42
C SER A 98 -13.94 -3.94 -7.95
N ASN A 99 -13.09 -3.13 -8.60
CA ASN A 99 -13.06 -2.94 -10.05
C ASN A 99 -11.62 -2.94 -10.57
N THR A 100 -11.24 -4.05 -11.21
CA THR A 100 -9.92 -4.24 -11.81
C THR A 100 -9.72 -3.48 -13.14
N LYS A 101 -10.79 -2.87 -13.68
CA LYS A 101 -10.80 -2.12 -14.95
C LYS A 101 -11.11 -0.64 -14.77
N ARG A 102 -10.98 -0.09 -13.56
CA ARG A 102 -11.31 1.32 -13.27
C ARG A 102 -10.55 2.35 -14.12
N LEU A 103 -9.35 2.00 -14.60
CA LEU A 103 -8.53 2.91 -15.43
C LEU A 103 -8.72 2.71 -16.93
N SER A 104 -9.58 1.81 -17.40
CA SER A 104 -9.71 1.50 -18.83
C SER A 104 -10.19 2.67 -19.70
N GLY A 105 -10.84 3.68 -19.10
CA GLY A 105 -11.28 4.90 -19.79
C GLY A 105 -10.35 6.11 -19.61
N ILE A 106 -9.22 5.96 -18.94
CA ILE A 106 -8.27 7.05 -18.68
C ILE A 106 -7.24 7.12 -19.81
N ASP A 107 -6.90 8.35 -20.23
CA ASP A 107 -5.81 8.58 -21.19
C ASP A 107 -4.48 7.97 -20.66
N PRO A 108 -3.87 7.02 -21.40
CA PRO A 108 -2.61 6.39 -21.01
C PRO A 108 -1.45 7.37 -20.81
N THR A 109 -1.48 8.55 -21.46
CA THR A 109 -0.42 9.56 -21.32
C THR A 109 -0.38 10.13 -19.90
N ARG A 110 -1.54 10.31 -19.26
CA ARG A 110 -1.66 10.79 -17.87
C ARG A 110 -1.11 9.77 -16.87
N ILE A 111 -1.43 8.50 -17.08
CA ILE A 111 -0.89 7.38 -16.28
C ILE A 111 0.63 7.32 -16.43
N THR A 112 1.13 7.45 -17.66
CA THR A 112 2.56 7.42 -17.95
C THR A 112 3.29 8.60 -17.29
N ARG A 113 2.72 9.80 -17.34
CA ARG A 113 3.27 11.00 -16.68
C ARG A 113 3.39 10.82 -15.17
N HIS A 114 2.29 10.42 -14.53
CA HIS A 114 2.26 10.17 -13.09
C HIS A 114 3.28 9.11 -12.66
N ARG A 115 3.45 8.05 -13.46
CA ARG A 115 4.46 7.00 -13.22
C ARG A 115 5.89 7.53 -13.39
N ARG A 116 6.14 8.38 -14.39
CA ARG A 116 7.47 8.98 -14.63
C ARG A 116 7.89 9.88 -13.49
N ALA A 117 6.98 10.71 -12.96
CA ALA A 117 7.26 11.55 -11.79
C ALA A 117 7.75 10.74 -10.57
N ARG A 118 7.34 9.46 -10.46
CA ARG A 118 7.68 8.56 -9.35
C ARG A 118 8.79 7.55 -9.67
N ALA A 119 9.48 7.68 -10.81
CA ALA A 119 10.47 6.70 -11.24
C ALA A 119 11.60 6.50 -10.20
N ASP A 120 12.07 7.58 -9.60
CA ASP A 120 13.13 7.53 -8.58
C ASP A 120 12.67 6.86 -7.28
N LEU A 121 11.44 7.15 -6.83
CA LEU A 121 10.87 6.47 -5.66
C LEU A 121 10.68 4.97 -5.94
N SER A 122 10.20 4.62 -7.14
CA SER A 122 10.10 3.23 -7.57
C SER A 122 11.46 2.54 -7.51
N LYS A 123 12.54 3.20 -7.95
CA LYS A 123 13.89 2.63 -7.89
C LYS A 123 14.31 2.34 -6.43
N ILE A 124 14.16 3.32 -5.54
CA ILE A 124 14.46 3.15 -4.10
C ILE A 124 13.66 2.00 -3.49
N TYR A 125 12.37 1.89 -3.83
CA TYR A 125 11.51 0.82 -3.36
C TYR A 125 12.05 -0.57 -3.75
N HIS A 126 12.43 -0.75 -5.02
CA HIS A 126 12.94 -2.04 -5.50
C HIS A 126 14.31 -2.38 -4.90
N GLU A 127 15.19 -1.39 -4.72
CA GLU A 127 16.50 -1.58 -4.07
C GLU A 127 16.37 -2.00 -2.60
N ARG A 128 15.32 -1.56 -1.90
CA ARG A 128 15.04 -1.94 -0.51
C ARG A 128 14.32 -3.28 -0.36
N ALA A 129 13.63 -3.72 -1.41
CA ALA A 129 12.85 -4.97 -1.40
C ALA A 129 13.68 -6.20 -1.81
N ALA A 130 14.85 -5.98 -2.43
CA ALA A 130 15.80 -7.02 -2.85
C ALA A 130 16.71 -7.47 -1.68
#